data_AF-A0A941ZET2-F1
#
_entry.id   AF-A0A941ZET2-F1
#
_cell.length_a   1.000
_cell.length_b   1.000
_cell.length_c   1.000
_cell.angle_alpha   90.00
_cell.angle_beta   90.00
_cell.angle_gamma   90.00
#
_symmetry.space_group_name_H-M   'P 1'
#
loop_
_entity.id
_entity.type
_entity.pdbx_description
1 polymer ?
#
loop_
_entity_poly.entity_id
_entity_poly.type
_entity_poly.pdbx_seq_one_letter_code
_entity_poly.pdbx_strand_id
1 'polypeptide(L)'
;MTSTTLELLQKYSVPGPRYTSYPTAPYFHTDFGEAEWVEALAAPAPDRELSLYAHIPFCDSLCHYCGCNMVATRDYSKTQPYLAMLDREMAHTAKRVDPKRVAHQLHWGGGTPTYL
;
A
#
# COMPACT_ATOMS: atom_id res chain seq x y z
N MET A 1 40.20 -17.80 -6.41
CA MET A 1 39.11 -17.69 -7.40
C MET A 1 38.38 -16.38 -7.17
N THR A 2 38.90 -15.28 -7.71
CA THR A 2 38.22 -13.98 -7.68
C THR A 2 37.27 -13.95 -8.86
N SER A 3 36.00 -14.29 -8.62
CA SER A 3 34.96 -14.11 -9.63
C SER A 3 34.82 -12.62 -9.94
N THR A 4 34.74 -12.27 -11.20
CA THR A 4 34.57 -10.87 -11.62
C THR A 4 33.15 -10.40 -11.29
N THR A 5 32.93 -9.09 -11.14
CA THR A 5 31.59 -8.53 -10.91
C THR A 5 30.59 -8.97 -11.99
N LEU A 6 31.04 -9.10 -13.26
CA LEU A 6 30.19 -9.53 -14.37
C LEU A 6 29.69 -10.98 -14.19
N GLU A 7 30.57 -11.89 -13.79
CA GLU A 7 30.20 -13.28 -13.54
C GLU A 7 29.17 -13.41 -12.40
N LEU A 8 29.33 -12.62 -11.34
CA LEU A 8 28.36 -12.59 -10.24
C LEU A 8 26.99 -12.05 -10.68
N LEU A 9 26.97 -10.98 -11.48
CA LEU A 9 25.72 -10.43 -12.01
C LEU A 9 25.00 -11.44 -12.91
N GLN A 10 25.74 -12.13 -13.79
CA GLN A 10 25.18 -13.18 -14.65
C GLN A 10 24.62 -14.35 -13.83
N LYS A 11 25.31 -14.75 -12.75
CA LYS A 11 24.86 -15.82 -11.85
C LYS A 11 23.58 -15.47 -11.09
N TYR A 12 23.46 -14.23 -10.60
CA TYR A 12 22.36 -13.84 -9.70
C TYR A 12 21.23 -13.05 -10.36
N SER A 13 21.33 -12.74 -11.66
CA SER A 13 20.25 -12.12 -12.46
C SER A 13 19.15 -13.12 -12.82
N VAL A 14 18.52 -13.72 -11.80
CA VAL A 14 17.40 -14.65 -11.90
C VAL A 14 16.20 -14.12 -11.12
N PRO A 15 14.95 -14.53 -11.43
CA PRO A 15 13.78 -14.13 -10.65
C PRO A 15 13.94 -14.48 -9.17
N GLY A 16 13.72 -13.48 -8.30
CA GLY A 16 13.82 -13.63 -6.85
C GLY A 16 12.55 -13.13 -6.13
N PRO A 17 12.38 -13.48 -4.85
CA PRO A 17 11.27 -12.98 -4.05
C PRO A 17 11.32 -11.45 -3.91
N ARG A 18 10.15 -10.82 -4.02
CA ARG A 18 9.99 -9.38 -3.80
C ARG A 18 9.95 -9.09 -2.30
N TYR A 19 11.09 -8.77 -1.71
CA TYR A 19 11.19 -8.36 -0.31
C TYR A 19 10.70 -6.92 -0.10
N THR A 20 9.37 -6.75 -0.14
CA THR A 20 8.68 -5.47 0.13
C THR A 20 8.32 -5.33 1.61
N SER A 21 8.16 -6.45 2.31
CA SER A 21 7.94 -6.56 3.75
C SER A 21 8.50 -7.88 4.26
N TYR A 22 8.58 -8.04 5.58
CA TYR A 22 8.87 -9.31 6.22
C TYR A 22 7.94 -9.55 7.42
N PRO A 23 7.18 -10.67 7.46
CA PRO A 23 6.98 -11.64 6.38
C PRO A 23 6.42 -11.02 5.10
N THR A 24 6.62 -11.70 3.96
CA THR A 24 6.15 -11.23 2.66
C THR A 24 4.65 -11.54 2.48
N ALA A 25 3.98 -10.87 1.52
CA ALA A 25 2.55 -11.04 1.26
C ALA A 25 2.06 -12.49 1.06
N PRO A 26 2.83 -13.45 0.48
CA PRO A 26 2.42 -14.86 0.43
C PRO A 26 2.18 -15.53 1.79
N TYR A 27 2.62 -14.93 2.89
CA TYR A 27 2.34 -15.40 4.26
C TYR A 27 1.06 -14.80 4.85
N PHE A 28 0.35 -13.92 4.13
CA PHE A 28 -0.94 -13.41 4.58
C PHE A 28 -1.99 -14.52 4.49
N HIS A 29 -2.84 -14.61 5.51
CA HIS A 29 -3.91 -15.59 5.60
C HIS A 29 -5.22 -14.91 6.00
N THR A 30 -6.34 -15.58 5.74
CA THR A 30 -7.68 -15.02 5.97
C THR A 30 -8.13 -15.08 7.43
N ASP A 31 -7.37 -15.75 8.30
CA ASP A 31 -7.70 -15.84 9.73
C ASP A 31 -7.41 -14.53 10.49
N PHE A 32 -6.70 -13.57 9.89
CA PHE A 32 -6.58 -12.22 10.44
C PHE A 32 -7.84 -11.41 10.07
N GLY A 33 -8.72 -11.16 11.04
CA GLY A 33 -10.02 -10.54 10.84
C GLY A 33 -10.16 -9.17 11.50
N GLU A 34 -11.41 -8.74 11.69
CA GLU A 34 -11.72 -7.44 12.28
C GLU A 34 -11.25 -7.32 13.73
N ALA A 35 -11.35 -8.39 14.53
CA ALA A 35 -10.97 -8.36 15.94
C ALA A 35 -9.47 -8.10 16.09
N GLU A 36 -8.64 -8.85 15.36
CA GLU A 36 -7.18 -8.69 15.36
C GLU A 36 -6.78 -7.31 14.81
N TRP A 37 -7.50 -6.81 13.80
CA TRP A 37 -7.28 -5.46 13.25
C TRP A 37 -7.57 -4.36 14.28
N VAL A 38 -8.69 -4.44 15.00
CA VAL A 38 -9.07 -3.47 16.03
C VAL A 38 -8.05 -3.49 17.17
N GLU A 39 -7.63 -4.68 17.61
CA GLU A 39 -6.59 -4.82 18.64
C GLU A 39 -5.26 -4.19 18.18
N ALA A 40 -4.83 -4.45 16.94
CA ALA A 40 -3.59 -3.91 16.39
C ALA A 40 -3.60 -2.36 16.29
N LEU A 41 -4.75 -1.76 15.98
CA LEU A 41 -4.91 -0.30 15.94
C LEU A 41 -4.92 0.33 17.34
N ALA A 42 -5.51 -0.36 18.32
CA ALA A 42 -5.60 0.10 19.72
C ALA A 42 -4.31 -0.13 20.52
N ALA A 43 -3.39 -0.95 20.03
CA ALA A 43 -2.14 -1.28 20.70
C ALA A 43 -1.36 0.01 21.08
N PRO A 44 -0.92 0.15 22.35
CA PRO A 44 -0.19 1.32 22.80
C PRO A 44 1.09 1.56 21.99
N ALA A 45 1.21 2.77 21.42
CA ALA A 45 2.39 3.18 20.67
C ALA A 45 2.71 4.65 20.94
N PRO A 46 3.05 5.01 22.20
CA PRO A 46 3.09 6.40 22.69
C PRO A 46 4.05 7.30 21.92
N ASP A 47 5.12 6.74 21.35
CA ASP A 47 6.13 7.48 20.58
C ASP A 47 6.08 7.20 19.08
N ARG A 48 5.06 6.49 18.60
CA ARG A 48 4.95 6.11 17.18
C ARG A 48 3.96 7.02 16.46
N GLU A 49 4.48 7.96 15.69
CA GLU A 49 3.68 8.76 14.76
C GLU A 49 2.99 7.88 13.69
N LEU A 50 2.04 8.46 12.97
CA LEU A 50 1.30 7.81 11.90
C LEU A 50 1.95 8.14 10.55
N SER A 51 2.12 7.10 9.73
CA SER A 51 2.35 7.24 8.28
C SER A 51 1.11 6.71 7.58
N LEU A 52 0.49 7.54 6.76
CA LEU A 52 -0.78 7.27 6.10
C LEU A 52 -0.54 7.02 4.61
N TYR A 53 -1.15 5.96 4.10
CA TYR A 53 -1.16 5.63 2.68
C TYR A 53 -2.59 5.59 2.17
N ALA A 54 -2.88 6.35 1.12
CA ALA A 54 -4.14 6.25 0.37
C ALA A 54 -3.85 5.68 -1.01
N HIS A 55 -4.58 4.64 -1.39
CA HIS A 55 -4.49 4.07 -2.72
C HIS A 55 -5.47 4.80 -3.65
N ILE A 56 -5.02 5.34 -4.78
CA ILE A 56 -5.83 5.91 -5.84
C ILE A 56 -5.63 5.01 -7.06
N PRO A 57 -6.59 4.12 -7.40
CA PRO A 57 -6.33 3.05 -8.35
C PRO A 57 -6.41 3.51 -9.81
N PHE A 58 -6.90 4.71 -10.11
CA PHE A 58 -7.27 5.07 -11.47
C PHE A 58 -6.08 5.49 -12.34
N CYS A 59 -6.12 5.10 -13.61
CA CYS A 59 -5.21 5.55 -14.66
C CYS A 59 -5.98 5.84 -15.95
N ASP A 60 -5.60 6.87 -16.71
CA ASP A 60 -6.25 7.19 -17.99
C ASP A 60 -5.99 6.17 -19.10
N SER A 61 -4.85 5.50 -19.02
CA SER A 61 -4.37 4.58 -20.05
C SER A 61 -3.68 3.37 -19.42
N LEU A 62 -3.77 2.24 -20.11
CA LEU A 62 -3.09 1.02 -19.72
C LEU A 62 -1.64 1.02 -20.24
N CYS A 63 -0.66 1.06 -19.35
CA CYS A 63 0.72 0.81 -19.70
C CYS A 63 0.97 -0.70 -19.73
N HIS A 64 1.41 -1.27 -20.86
CA HIS A 64 1.58 -2.72 -21.02
C HIS A 64 2.64 -3.36 -20.09
N TYR A 65 3.54 -2.55 -19.54
CA TYR A 65 4.53 -3.00 -18.56
C TYR A 65 4.05 -2.87 -17.10
N CYS A 66 2.84 -2.32 -16.86
CA CYS A 66 2.36 -2.01 -15.52
C CYS A 66 2.03 -3.28 -14.73
N GLY A 67 2.58 -3.39 -13.53
CA GLY A 67 2.24 -4.42 -12.54
C GLY A 67 1.66 -3.84 -11.25
N CYS A 68 1.16 -2.60 -11.28
CA CYS A 68 0.53 -1.94 -10.14
C CYS A 68 -0.91 -2.45 -9.97
N ASN A 69 -1.42 -2.42 -8.74
CA ASN A 69 -2.87 -2.50 -8.52
C ASN A 69 -3.48 -1.19 -9.02
N MET A 70 -4.21 -1.25 -10.14
CA MET A 70 -4.77 -0.09 -10.81
C MET A 70 -5.97 -0.48 -11.68
N VAL A 71 -6.77 0.51 -12.04
CA VAL A 71 -7.93 0.45 -12.93
C VAL A 71 -7.74 1.47 -14.05
N ALA A 72 -7.46 0.98 -15.26
CA ALA A 72 -7.39 1.82 -16.45
C ALA A 72 -8.82 2.22 -16.88
N THR A 73 -9.16 3.51 -16.78
CA THR A 73 -10.48 4.03 -17.14
C THR A 73 -10.41 5.51 -17.47
N ARG A 74 -11.23 5.94 -18.44
CA ARG A 74 -11.43 7.37 -18.76
C ARG A 74 -12.75 7.90 -18.20
N ASP A 75 -13.44 7.08 -17.40
CA ASP A 75 -14.68 7.45 -16.74
C ASP A 75 -14.37 8.07 -15.37
N TYR A 76 -14.08 9.37 -15.38
CA TYR A 76 -13.77 10.15 -14.17
C TYR A 76 -14.94 10.23 -13.19
N SER A 77 -16.17 9.84 -13.60
CA SER A 77 -17.31 9.79 -12.68
C SER A 77 -17.11 8.77 -11.55
N LYS A 78 -16.18 7.81 -11.73
CA LYS A 78 -15.82 6.79 -10.72
C LYS A 78 -15.00 7.35 -9.56
N THR A 79 -14.35 8.50 -9.74
CA THR A 79 -13.53 9.13 -8.72
C THR A 79 -14.36 9.51 -7.49
N GLN A 80 -15.50 10.18 -7.69
CA GLN A 80 -16.28 10.70 -6.58
C GLN A 80 -16.85 9.59 -5.66
N PRO A 81 -17.46 8.51 -6.18
CA PRO A 81 -17.89 7.38 -5.34
C PRO A 81 -16.73 6.70 -4.61
N TYR A 82 -15.55 6.61 -5.24
CA TYR A 82 -14.36 6.02 -4.62
C TYR A 82 -13.86 6.87 -3.45
N LEU A 83 -13.71 8.18 -3.65
CA LEU A 83 -13.32 9.11 -2.58
C LEU A 83 -14.34 9.12 -1.44
N ALA A 84 -15.64 9.07 -1.75
CA ALA A 84 -16.68 8.97 -0.72
C ALA A 84 -16.59 7.68 0.10
N MET A 85 -16.13 6.56 -0.49
CA MET A 85 -15.86 5.33 0.25
C MET A 85 -14.59 5.45 1.10
N LEU A 86 -13.52 6.03 0.54
CA LEU A 86 -12.27 6.27 1.26
C LEU A 86 -12.51 7.16 2.49
N ASP A 87 -13.32 8.22 2.36
CA ASP A 87 -13.68 9.10 3.48
C ASP A 87 -14.42 8.34 4.59
N ARG A 88 -15.33 7.44 4.22
CA ARG A 88 -16.04 6.58 5.20
C ARG A 88 -15.07 5.65 5.91
N GLU A 89 -14.19 4.99 5.16
CA GLU A 89 -13.17 4.10 5.71
C GLU A 89 -12.24 4.85 6.67
N MET A 90 -11.73 6.02 6.26
CA MET A 90 -10.89 6.88 7.10
C MET A 90 -11.62 7.29 8.37
N ALA A 91 -12.89 7.70 8.28
CA ALA A 91 -13.70 8.07 9.45
C ALA A 91 -13.94 6.89 10.41
N HIS A 92 -14.10 5.67 9.88
CA HIS A 92 -14.25 4.46 10.69
C HIS A 92 -12.93 4.04 11.36
N THR A 93 -11.81 4.15 10.65
CA THR A 93 -10.47 3.82 11.16
C THR A 93 -10.00 4.83 12.20
N ALA A 94 -10.22 6.13 11.97
CA ALA A 94 -9.82 7.20 12.88
C ALA A 94 -10.46 7.07 14.28
N LYS A 95 -11.67 6.51 14.38
CA LYS A 95 -12.34 6.24 15.68
C LYS A 95 -11.61 5.21 16.55
N ARG A 96 -10.71 4.41 15.96
CA ARG A 96 -9.99 3.31 16.60
C ARG A 96 -8.51 3.64 16.86
N VAL A 97 -8.03 4.77 16.37
CA VAL A 97 -6.64 5.23 16.53
C VAL A 97 -6.59 6.28 17.64
N ASP A 98 -5.54 6.26 18.47
CA ASP A 98 -5.32 7.29 19.48
C ASP A 98 -5.25 8.68 18.82
N PRO A 99 -6.17 9.61 19.14
CA PRO A 99 -6.23 10.93 18.52
C PRO A 99 -5.02 11.81 18.85
N LYS A 100 -4.17 11.41 19.80
CA LYS A 100 -2.91 12.11 20.11
C LYS A 100 -1.78 11.77 19.14
N ARG A 101 -1.90 10.70 18.35
CA ARG A 101 -0.85 10.30 17.40
C ARG A 101 -0.81 11.27 16.21
N VAL A 102 0.34 11.89 16.00
CA VAL A 102 0.56 12.84 14.91
C VAL A 102 0.70 12.10 13.57
N ALA A 103 -0.02 12.54 12.55
CA ALA A 103 0.23 12.12 11.17
C ALA A 103 1.47 12.84 10.62
N HIS A 104 2.60 12.14 10.62
CA HIS A 104 3.89 12.68 10.18
C HIS A 104 4.07 12.57 8.67
N GLN A 105 3.48 11.55 8.06
CA GLN A 105 3.61 11.28 6.63
C GLN A 105 2.25 10.95 6.02
N LEU A 106 2.00 11.48 4.83
CA LEU A 106 0.88 11.12 3.97
C LEU A 106 1.41 10.84 2.57
N HIS A 107 1.06 9.69 2.02
CA HIS A 107 1.42 9.31 0.66
C HIS A 107 0.19 8.83 -0.11
N TRP A 108 0.01 9.34 -1.31
CA TRP A 108 -0.98 8.82 -2.26
C TRP A 108 -0.23 8.05 -3.33
N GLY A 109 -0.63 6.79 -3.57
CA GLY A 109 -0.04 5.94 -4.60
C GLY A 109 -1.11 5.08 -5.28
N GLY A 110 -0.69 4.12 -6.10
CA GLY A 110 -1.60 3.17 -6.75
C GLY A 110 -1.47 3.20 -8.26
N GLY A 111 -2.53 3.62 -8.94
CA GLY A 111 -2.50 3.98 -10.35
C GLY A 111 -1.82 5.33 -10.52
N THR A 112 -2.61 6.38 -10.71
CA THR A 112 -2.13 7.75 -10.90
C THR A 112 -2.86 8.67 -9.93
N PRO A 113 -2.25 9.05 -8.79
CA PRO A 113 -2.88 9.96 -7.84
C PRO A 113 -3.34 11.30 -8.45
N THR A 114 -2.66 11.77 -9.50
CA THR A 114 -3.04 12.97 -10.27
C THR A 114 -4.17 12.73 -11.27
N TYR A 115 -4.86 11.58 -11.19
CA TYR A 115 -6.12 11.32 -11.92
C TYR A 115 -7.30 12.08 -11.30
N LEU A 116 -7.20 12.43 -10.02
CA LEU A 116 -8.18 13.21 -9.27
C LEU A 116 -8.33 14.63 -9.81
#